data_AF-A0A366Y0J2-F1
#
_entry.id   AF-A0A366Y0J2-F1
#
_cell.length_a   1.000
_cell.length_b   1.000
_cell.length_c   1.000
_cell.angle_alpha   90.00
_cell.angle_beta   90.00
_cell.angle_gamma   90.00
#
_symmetry.space_group_name_H-M   'P 1'
#
loop_
_entity.id
_entity.type
_entity.pdbx_description
1 polymer ?
#
loop_
_entity_poly.entity_id
_entity_poly.type
_entity_poly.pdbx_seq_one_letter_code
_entity_poly.pdbx_strand_id
1 'polypeptide(L)'
;MINEKQLKEQWVNDYLDLYRFAKEIGDQDWQQELSTKLSNSETFVTKETHEIIQADLQQSFDEIDNEIAALYYQLNALHSQHEKEKLREQVWHLKIKRASLMQQLRAMSSDANDQFFIIRFYL
;
A
#
# COMPACT_ATOMS: atom_id res chain seq x y z
N MET A 1 -3.98 -6.43 -0.95
CA MET A 1 -3.07 -6.11 0.16
C MET A 1 -1.81 -6.89 -0.03
N ILE A 2 -0.78 -6.16 -0.39
CA ILE A 2 0.56 -6.68 -0.51
C ILE A 2 1.09 -7.07 0.89
N ASN A 3 1.75 -8.22 1.01
CA ASN A 3 2.30 -8.72 2.27
C ASN A 3 3.81 -8.44 2.32
N GLU A 4 4.28 -7.80 3.39
CA GLU A 4 5.69 -7.48 3.62
C GLU A 4 6.61 -8.71 3.50
N LYS A 5 6.18 -9.86 4.02
CA LYS A 5 6.95 -11.10 3.93
C LYS A 5 7.13 -11.54 2.48
N GLN A 6 6.07 -11.47 1.68
CA GLN A 6 6.12 -11.86 0.27
C GLN A 6 6.98 -10.89 -0.55
N LEU A 7 6.89 -9.59 -0.27
CA LEU A 7 7.77 -8.59 -0.91
C LEU A 7 9.24 -8.83 -0.57
N LYS A 8 9.56 -9.12 0.70
CA LYS A 8 10.93 -9.44 1.12
C LYS A 8 11.47 -10.67 0.40
N GLU A 9 10.66 -11.72 0.30
CA GLU A 9 11.02 -12.94 -0.44
C GLU A 9 11.24 -12.66 -1.93
N GLN A 10 10.36 -11.89 -2.57
CA GLN A 10 10.50 -11.52 -3.97
C GLN A 10 11.75 -10.66 -4.21
N TRP A 11 12.00 -9.65 -3.37
CA TRP A 11 13.19 -8.81 -3.46
C TRP A 11 14.49 -9.64 -3.37
N VAL A 12 14.56 -10.59 -2.42
CA VAL A 12 15.74 -11.46 -2.29
C VAL A 12 15.93 -12.32 -3.54
N ASN A 13 14.84 -12.87 -4.09
CA ASN A 13 14.91 -13.67 -5.31
C ASN A 13 15.41 -12.84 -6.51
N ASP A 14 14.85 -11.64 -6.71
CA ASP A 14 15.23 -10.74 -7.80
C ASP A 14 16.72 -10.37 -7.72
N TYR A 15 17.22 -10.04 -6.53
CA TYR A 15 18.64 -9.73 -6.34
C TYR A 15 19.57 -10.95 -6.48
N LEU A 16 19.11 -12.16 -6.15
CA LEU A 16 19.85 -13.38 -6.41
C LEU A 16 19.94 -13.69 -7.91
N ASP A 17 18.89 -13.43 -8.67
CA ASP A 17 18.89 -13.60 -10.13
C ASP A 17 19.84 -12.59 -10.80
N LEU A 18 19.84 -11.32 -10.35
CA LEU A 18 20.81 -10.32 -10.80
C LEU A 18 22.25 -10.71 -10.44
N TYR A 19 22.47 -11.25 -9.25
CA TYR A 19 23.80 -11.70 -8.83
C TYR A 19 24.32 -12.84 -9.70
N ARG A 20 23.44 -13.79 -10.05
CA ARG A 20 23.76 -14.88 -10.98
C ARG A 20 24.09 -14.35 -12.37
N PHE A 21 23.31 -13.40 -12.87
CA PHE A 21 23.55 -12.78 -14.17
C PHE A 21 24.87 -11.99 -14.21
N ALA A 22 25.18 -11.19 -13.17
CA ALA A 22 26.46 -10.50 -13.02
C ALA A 22 27.66 -11.47 -13.09
N LYS A 23 27.53 -12.62 -12.42
CA LYS A 23 28.52 -13.70 -12.46
C LYS A 23 28.67 -14.29 -13.87
N GLU A 24 27.58 -14.50 -14.60
CA GLU A 24 27.59 -15.05 -15.96
C GLU A 24 28.30 -14.14 -16.96
N ILE A 25 28.11 -12.82 -16.84
CA ILE A 25 28.74 -11.84 -17.73
C ILE A 25 30.17 -11.45 -17.28
N GLY A 26 30.62 -11.94 -16.12
CA GLY A 26 31.97 -11.69 -15.59
C GLY A 26 32.14 -10.31 -14.94
N ASP A 27 31.05 -9.61 -14.62
CA ASP A 27 31.09 -8.30 -13.98
C ASP A 27 31.30 -8.46 -12.46
N GLN A 28 32.57 -8.47 -12.06
CA GLN A 28 32.99 -8.67 -10.67
C GLN A 28 32.62 -7.48 -9.77
N ASP A 29 32.66 -6.26 -10.30
CA ASP A 29 32.33 -5.05 -9.55
C ASP A 29 30.84 -5.03 -9.22
N TRP A 30 30.00 -5.33 -10.21
CA TRP A 30 28.56 -5.44 -10.01
C TRP A 30 28.18 -6.60 -9.10
N GLN A 31 28.86 -7.75 -9.22
CA GLN A 31 28.67 -8.89 -8.33
C GLN A 31 28.97 -8.53 -6.85
N GLN A 32 30.06 -7.78 -6.61
CA GLN A 32 30.45 -7.34 -5.27
C GLN A 32 29.46 -6.32 -4.69
N GLU A 33 28.92 -5.42 -5.52
CA GLU A 33 27.85 -4.50 -5.12
C GLU A 33 26.59 -5.26 -4.68
N LEU A 34 26.14 -6.22 -5.50
CA LEU A 34 24.96 -7.05 -5.20
C LEU A 34 25.16 -7.91 -3.95
N SER A 35 26.36 -8.48 -3.75
CA SER A 35 26.69 -9.19 -2.51
C SER A 35 26.54 -8.29 -1.28
N THR A 36 27.03 -7.06 -1.37
CA THR A 36 26.94 -6.08 -0.28
C THR A 36 25.49 -5.72 0.03
N LYS A 37 24.65 -5.55 -0.99
CA LYS A 37 23.22 -5.28 -0.84
C LYS A 37 22.47 -6.48 -0.23
N LEU A 38 22.79 -7.70 -0.65
CA LEU A 38 22.21 -8.94 -0.10
C LEU A 38 22.60 -9.15 1.37
N SER A 39 23.86 -8.87 1.75
CA SER A 39 24.31 -8.96 3.15
C SER A 39 23.66 -7.93 4.07
N ASN A 40 23.30 -6.75 3.53
CA ASN A 40 22.57 -5.70 4.24
C ASN A 40 21.06 -5.70 3.91
N SER A 41 20.55 -6.81 3.39
CA SER A 41 19.18 -6.91 2.86
C SER A 41 18.13 -6.49 3.87
N GLU A 42 18.32 -6.76 5.16
CA GLU A 42 17.34 -6.40 6.18
C GLU A 42 17.08 -4.89 6.27
N THR A 43 18.09 -4.05 6.05
CA THR A 43 17.95 -2.59 6.06
C THR A 43 17.41 -2.03 4.74
N PHE A 44 17.81 -2.62 3.60
CA PHE A 44 17.35 -2.17 2.28
C PHE A 44 15.93 -2.63 1.98
N VAL A 45 15.63 -3.90 2.27
CA VAL A 45 14.30 -4.48 2.13
C VAL A 45 13.31 -3.69 2.96
N THR A 46 13.57 -3.45 4.25
CA THR A 46 12.59 -2.79 5.12
C THR A 46 12.17 -1.42 4.59
N LYS A 47 13.11 -0.61 4.08
CA LYS A 47 12.77 0.69 3.51
C LYS A 47 11.97 0.58 2.21
N GLU A 48 12.45 -0.22 1.25
CA GLU A 48 11.81 -0.35 -0.06
C GLU A 48 10.44 -1.05 0.04
N THR A 49 10.31 -2.07 0.88
CA THR A 49 9.02 -2.73 1.14
C THR A 49 8.05 -1.81 1.86
N HIS A 50 8.50 -0.98 2.80
CA HIS A 50 7.64 0.01 3.45
C HIS A 50 7.08 1.02 2.44
N GLU A 51 7.91 1.53 1.53
CA GLU A 51 7.47 2.47 0.49
C GLU A 51 6.42 1.82 -0.44
N ILE A 52 6.63 0.56 -0.86
CA ILE A 52 5.69 -0.19 -1.69
C ILE A 52 4.35 -0.43 -0.97
N ILE A 53 4.39 -0.88 0.29
CA ILE A 53 3.18 -1.14 1.07
C ILE A 53 2.43 0.16 1.37
N GLN A 54 3.14 1.25 1.66
CA GLN A 54 2.53 2.55 1.88
C GLN A 54 1.81 3.05 0.62
N ALA A 55 2.41 2.86 -0.56
CA ALA A 55 1.77 3.18 -1.83
C ALA A 55 0.51 2.32 -2.09
N ASP A 56 0.56 1.00 -1.84
CA ASP A 56 -0.59 0.08 -1.95
C ASP A 56 -1.75 0.50 -1.01
N LEU A 57 -1.42 0.87 0.23
CA LEU A 57 -2.40 1.36 1.20
C LEU A 57 -3.02 2.68 0.76
N GLN A 58 -2.21 3.60 0.21
CA GLN A 58 -2.69 4.89 -0.27
C GLN A 58 -3.60 4.73 -1.50
N GLN A 59 -3.24 3.87 -2.44
CA GLN A 59 -4.10 3.53 -3.57
C GLN A 59 -5.42 2.89 -3.10
N SER A 60 -5.34 1.92 -2.17
CA SER A 60 -6.53 1.27 -1.61
C SER A 60 -7.46 2.28 -0.92
N PHE A 61 -6.90 3.32 -0.31
CA PHE A 61 -7.66 4.40 0.29
C PHE A 61 -8.38 5.25 -0.77
N ASP A 62 -7.68 5.64 -1.84
CA ASP A 62 -8.25 6.39 -2.96
C ASP A 62 -9.40 5.62 -3.64
N GLU A 63 -9.24 4.31 -3.82
CA GLU A 63 -10.28 3.44 -4.38
C GLU A 63 -11.55 3.44 -3.51
N ILE A 64 -11.41 3.29 -2.18
CA ILE A 64 -12.54 3.31 -1.26
C ILE A 64 -13.21 4.68 -1.23
N ASP A 65 -12.45 5.77 -1.27
CA ASP A 65 -13.01 7.14 -1.30
C ASP A 65 -13.83 7.37 -2.57
N ASN A 66 -13.33 6.90 -3.71
CA ASN A 66 -14.07 6.97 -4.99
C ASN A 66 -15.35 6.12 -4.94
N GLU A 67 -15.31 4.93 -4.34
CA GLU A 67 -16.48 4.05 -4.20
C GLU A 67 -17.54 4.70 -3.28
N ILE A 68 -17.13 5.28 -2.15
CA ILE A 68 -18.02 6.03 -1.26
C ILE A 68 -18.66 7.21 -2.00
N ALA A 69 -17.88 7.98 -2.77
CA ALA A 69 -18.41 9.09 -3.55
C ALA A 69 -19.45 8.62 -4.58
N ALA A 70 -19.16 7.53 -5.31
CA ALA A 70 -20.09 6.93 -6.26
C ALA A 70 -21.40 6.49 -5.59
N LEU A 71 -21.34 5.88 -4.40
CA LEU A 71 -22.53 5.49 -3.65
C LEU A 71 -23.36 6.69 -3.18
N TYR A 72 -22.72 7.81 -2.82
CA TYR A 72 -23.45 9.04 -2.51
C TYR A 72 -24.17 9.63 -3.73
N TYR A 73 -23.55 9.61 -4.91
CA TYR A 73 -24.24 10.00 -6.15
C TYR A 73 -25.47 9.15 -6.40
N GLN A 74 -25.37 7.83 -6.18
CA GLN A 74 -26.51 6.91 -6.32
C GLN A 74 -27.59 7.18 -5.26
N LEU A 75 -27.22 7.40 -4.00
CA LEU A 75 -28.15 7.74 -2.92
C LEU A 75 -29.03 8.96 -3.24
N ASN A 76 -28.45 9.96 -3.90
CA ASN A 76 -29.14 11.18 -4.30
C ASN A 76 -30.09 10.96 -5.49
N ALA A 77 -29.81 9.97 -6.35
CA ALA A 77 -30.62 9.65 -7.53
C ALA A 77 -31.77 8.68 -7.22
N LEU A 78 -31.71 7.92 -6.11
CA LEU A 78 -32.74 6.95 -5.75
C LEU A 78 -34.00 7.61 -5.18
N HIS A 79 -35.16 7.03 -5.48
CA HIS A 79 -36.44 7.43 -4.88
C HIS A 79 -36.94 6.43 -3.82
N SER A 80 -36.50 5.17 -3.88
CA SER A 80 -36.88 4.13 -2.92
C SER A 80 -36.11 4.26 -1.60
N GLN A 81 -36.86 4.34 -0.49
CA GLN A 81 -36.26 4.38 0.85
C GLN A 81 -35.53 3.08 1.21
N HIS A 82 -36.02 1.93 0.73
CA HIS A 82 -35.39 0.63 0.99
C HIS A 82 -34.03 0.50 0.29
N GLU A 83 -33.93 0.98 -0.96
CA GLU A 83 -32.66 0.97 -1.71
C GLU A 83 -31.66 1.96 -1.10
N LYS A 84 -32.14 3.12 -0.65
CA LYS A 84 -31.30 4.08 0.10
C LYS A 84 -30.69 3.47 1.36
N GLU A 85 -31.46 2.67 2.09
CA GLU A 85 -30.95 2.07 3.33
C GLU A 85 -29.86 1.02 3.05
N LYS A 86 -30.02 0.21 2.00
CA LYS A 86 -28.97 -0.73 1.55
C LYS A 86 -27.68 -0.01 1.15
N LEU A 87 -27.79 1.09 0.41
CA LEU A 87 -26.61 1.87 0.01
C LEU A 87 -25.94 2.54 1.22
N ARG A 88 -26.70 2.97 2.22
CA ARG A 88 -26.13 3.51 3.48
C ARG A 88 -25.33 2.47 4.25
N GLU A 89 -25.82 1.24 4.30
CA GLU A 89 -25.11 0.11 4.91
C GLU A 89 -23.79 -0.18 4.18
N GLN A 90 -23.80 -0.18 2.84
CA GLN A 90 -22.58 -0.30 2.02
C GLN A 90 -21.57 0.82 2.29
N VAL A 91 -22.04 2.08 2.32
CA VAL A 91 -21.19 3.23 2.69
C VAL A 91 -20.60 3.06 4.09
N TRP A 92 -21.37 2.55 5.06
CA TRP A 92 -20.88 2.31 6.41
C TRP A 92 -19.78 1.25 6.45
N HIS A 93 -19.94 0.12 5.76
CA HIS A 93 -18.90 -0.90 5.65
C HIS A 93 -17.61 -0.36 5.01
N LEU A 94 -17.73 0.44 3.96
CA LEU A 94 -16.58 1.07 3.31
C LEU A 94 -15.86 2.07 4.24
N LYS A 95 -16.62 2.84 5.03
CA LYS A 95 -16.02 3.73 6.05
C LYS A 95 -15.23 2.96 7.11
N ILE A 96 -15.69 1.79 7.53
CA ILE A 96 -14.94 0.95 8.47
C ILE A 96 -13.65 0.43 7.82
N LYS A 97 -13.74 -0.05 6.58
CA LYS A 97 -12.57 -0.53 5.83
C LYS A 97 -11.53 0.59 5.69
N ARG A 98 -11.97 1.80 5.33
CA ARG A 98 -11.15 3.01 5.26
C ARG A 98 -10.46 3.33 6.59
N ALA A 99 -11.21 3.26 7.70
CA ALA A 99 -10.66 3.52 9.04
C ALA A 99 -9.58 2.48 9.43
N SER A 100 -9.78 1.21 9.07
CA SER A 100 -8.77 0.16 9.30
C SER A 100 -7.49 0.39 8.49
N LEU A 101 -7.60 0.78 7.22
CA LEU A 101 -6.42 1.12 6.40
C LEU A 101 -5.68 2.33 6.96
N MET A 102 -6.39 3.34 7.48
CA MET A 102 -5.78 4.49 8.11
C MET A 102 -4.99 4.12 9.37
N GLN A 103 -5.49 3.17 10.17
CA GLN A 103 -4.74 2.66 11.33
C GLN A 103 -3.46 1.95 10.90
N GLN A 104 -3.52 1.14 9.84
CA GLN A 104 -2.35 0.47 9.29
C GLN A 104 -1.31 1.47 8.78
N LEU A 105 -1.76 2.49 8.05
CA LEU A 105 -0.89 3.51 7.50
C LEU A 105 -0.19 4.33 8.60
N ARG A 106 -0.93 4.73 9.66
CA ARG A 106 -0.35 5.41 10.84
C ARG A 106 0.68 4.56 11.58
N ALA A 107 0.47 3.26 11.67
CA ALA A 107 1.42 2.36 12.31
C ALA A 107 2.74 2.23 11.53
N MET A 108 2.70 2.45 10.21
CA MET A 108 3.86 2.39 9.33
C MET A 108 4.60 3.73 9.20
N SER A 109 3.89 4.86 9.24
CA SER A 109 4.48 6.19 9.20
C SER A 109 4.89 6.63 10.62
N SER A 110 6.14 6.37 11.02
CA SER A 110 6.70 6.85 12.30
C SER A 110 7.01 8.36 12.31
N ASP A 111 6.68 9.12 11.27
CA ASP A 111 7.11 10.52 11.12
C ASP A 111 5.95 11.52 11.05
N ALA A 112 6.14 12.63 11.76
CA ALA A 112 5.16 13.64 12.16
C ALA A 112 4.73 14.57 11.00
N ASN A 113 4.17 14.02 9.92
CA ASN A 113 3.53 14.82 8.87
C ASN A 113 2.05 14.47 8.70
N ASP A 114 1.30 14.66 9.79
CA ASP A 114 -0.15 14.45 9.90
C ASP A 114 -1.00 15.40 9.03
N GLN A 115 -0.40 16.39 8.36
CA GLN A 115 -1.16 17.47 7.71
C GLN A 115 -1.95 17.02 6.47
N PHE A 116 -1.49 16.00 5.74
CA PHE A 116 -2.24 15.46 4.60
C PHE A 116 -3.41 14.55 5.02
N PHE A 117 -3.35 13.96 6.22
CA PHE A 117 -4.37 13.01 6.69
C PHE A 117 -5.61 13.68 7.30
N ILE A 118 -5.45 14.87 7.89
CA ILE A 118 -6.55 15.60 8.53
C ILE A 118 -7.54 16.19 7.50
N ILE A 119 -7.05 16.62 6.33
CA ILE A 119 -7.89 17.29 5.32
C ILE A 119 -8.93 16.34 4.72
N ARG A 120 -8.62 15.05 4.55
CA ARG A 120 -9.55 14.03 4.00
C ARG A 120 -10.54 13.46 5.02
N PHE A 121 -10.52 13.90 6.29
CA PHE A 121 -11.46 13.44 7.32
C PHE A 121 -12.73 14.30 7.40
N TYR A 122 -12.72 15.50 6.80
CA TYR A 122 -13.80 16.51 6.94
C TYR A 122 -14.54 16.86 5.64
N LEU A 123 -14.25 16.20 4.53
CA LEU A 123 -15.01 16.26 3.28
C LEU A 123 -15.60 14.88 2.97
#